data_AF-A0A8T4MIN1-F1
#
_entry.id   AF-A0A8T4MIN1-F1
#
_cell.length_a   1.000
_cell.length_b   1.000
_cell.length_c   1.000
_cell.angle_alpha   90.00
_cell.angle_beta   90.00
_cell.angle_gamma   90.00
#
_symmetry.space_group_name_H-M   'P 1'
#
loop_
_entity.id
_entity.type
_entity.pdbx_description
1 polymer ?
#
loop_
_entity_poly.entity_id
_entity_poly.type
_entity_poly.pdbx_seq_one_letter_code
_entity_poly.pdbx_strand_id
1 'polypeptide(L)' 'MICPKCKSELKRVEIEDAKTPAISYQCKNCDYYNFEHESIMKIIDEIKQKELH' A
#
# COMPACT_ATOMS: atom_id res chain seq x y z
N MET A 1 8.87 0.86 -10.43
CA MET A 1 9.17 -0.21 -9.44
C MET A 1 8.90 -1.54 -10.13
N ILE A 2 9.74 -2.57 -9.97
CA ILE A 2 9.60 -3.84 -10.68
C ILE A 2 9.02 -4.91 -9.76
N CYS A 3 8.08 -5.72 -10.27
CA CYS A 3 7.48 -6.82 -9.52
C CYS A 3 8.52 -7.90 -9.22
N PRO A 4 8.74 -8.29 -7.96
CA PRO A 4 9.73 -9.32 -7.61
C PRO A 4 9.32 -10.72 -8.08
N LYS A 5 8.02 -10.96 -8.35
CA LYS A 5 7.51 -12.28 -8.76
C LYS A 5 7.61 -12.55 -10.26
N CYS A 6 7.24 -11.59 -11.09
CA CYS A 6 7.15 -11.79 -12.55
C CYS A 6 7.98 -10.79 -13.36
N LYS A 7 8.71 -9.89 -12.69
CA LYS A 7 9.53 -8.82 -13.30
C LYS A 7 8.75 -7.82 -14.16
N SER A 8 7.41 -7.88 -14.18
CA SER A 8 6.57 -6.86 -14.79
C SER A 8 6.60 -5.55 -14.00
N GLU A 9 6.21 -4.46 -14.65
CA GLU A 9 6.10 -3.15 -14.00
C GLU A 9 4.95 -3.11 -12.98
N LEU A 10 5.21 -2.52 -11.82
CA LEU A 10 4.18 -2.27 -10.80
C LEU A 10 3.46 -0.95 -11.08
N LYS A 11 2.13 -0.96 -11.07
CA LYS A 11 1.31 0.25 -11.16
C LYS A 11 1.12 0.84 -9.77
N ARG A 12 1.41 2.13 -9.60
CA ARG A 12 1.07 2.89 -8.40
C ARG A 12 -0.45 3.06 -8.30
N VAL A 13 -1.00 2.79 -7.12
CA VAL A 13 -2.42 2.91 -6.79
C VAL A 13 -2.54 3.60 -5.44
N GLU A 14 -3.28 4.70 -5.39
CA GLU A 14 -3.62 5.38 -4.14
C GLU A 14 -4.87 4.74 -3.55
N ILE A 15 -4.85 4.46 -2.25
CA ILE A 15 -5.99 3.90 -1.51
C ILE A 15 -6.66 5.06 -0.78
N GLU A 16 -7.87 5.39 -1.23
CA GLU A 16 -8.66 6.54 -0.73
C GLU A 16 -9.52 6.20 0.51
N ASP A 17 -9.69 4.91 0.84
CA ASP A 17 -10.49 4.45 1.99
C ASP A 17 -9.82 4.65 3.36
N ALA A 18 -8.56 5.10 3.39
CA ALA A 18 -7.85 5.45 4.61
C ALA A 18 -7.93 6.97 4.85
N LYS A 19 -7.98 7.40 6.13
CA LYS A 19 -7.99 8.84 6.48
C LYS A 19 -6.76 9.56 5.93
N THR A 20 -5.64 8.85 5.85
CA THR A 20 -4.43 9.25 5.14
C THR A 20 -4.30 8.44 3.85
N PRO A 21 -4.13 9.10 2.68
CA PRO A 21 -3.88 8.41 1.42
C PRO A 21 -2.68 7.48 1.54
N ALA A 22 -2.90 6.19 1.29
CA ALA A 22 -1.84 5.19 1.31
C ALA A 22 -1.42 4.84 -0.12
N ILE A 23 -0.11 4.85 -0.36
CA ILE A 23 0.46 4.49 -1.66
C ILE A 23 0.71 2.98 -1.68
N SER A 24 0.04 2.33 -2.61
CA SER A 24 0.25 0.92 -2.94
C SER A 24 0.76 0.75 -4.37
N TYR A 25 1.34 -0.41 -4.62
CA TYR A 25 1.90 -0.81 -5.90
C TYR A 25 1.35 -2.19 -6.25
N GLN A 26 0.57 -2.26 -7.33
CA GLN A 26 -0.06 -3.50 -7.79
C GLN A 26 0.58 -3.99 -9.09
N CYS A 27 0.92 -5.27 -9.13
CA CYS A 27 1.26 -5.96 -10.36
C CYS A 27 -0.01 -6.41 -11.08
N LYS A 28 -0.20 -5.99 -12.33
CA LYS A 28 -1.35 -6.41 -13.15
C LYS A 28 -1.26 -7.85 -13.68
N ASN A 29 -0.10 -8.47 -13.56
CA ASN A 29 0.18 -9.75 -14.22
C ASN A 29 0.16 -10.96 -13.27
N CYS A 30 0.39 -10.73 -11.97
CA CYS A 30 0.46 -11.82 -10.99
C CYS A 30 -0.15 -11.47 -9.63
N ASP A 31 -0.96 -10.41 -9.60
CA ASP A 31 -1.69 -9.93 -8.41
C ASP A 31 -0.80 -9.68 -7.18
N TYR A 32 0.49 -9.46 -7.40
CA TYR A 32 1.40 -9.05 -6.34
C TYR A 32 1.08 -7.62 -5.91
N TYR A 33 0.96 -7.42 -4.60
CA TYR A 33 0.81 -6.12 -3.98
C TYR A 33 2.03 -5.80 -3.11
N ASN A 34 2.43 -4.54 -3.17
CA ASN A 34 3.39 -3.95 -2.25
C ASN A 34 2.84 -2.61 -1.77
N PHE A 35 3.25 -2.19 -0.59
CA PHE A 35 2.88 -0.89 -0.03
C PHE A 35 4.15 -0.11 0.25
N GLU A 36 4.08 1.21 0.10
CA GLU A 36 5.16 2.06 0.54
C GLU A 36 5.28 2.00 2.07
N HIS A 37 6.50 1.79 2.58
CA HIS A 37 6.73 1.59 4.01
C HIS A 37 6.23 2.78 4.87
N GLU A 38 6.41 4.00 4.39
CA GLU A 38 5.89 5.21 5.04
C GLU A 38 4.35 5.23 5.08
N SER A 39 3.70 4.74 4.02
CA SER A 39 2.24 4.64 3.97
C SER A 39 1.69 3.59 4.95
N ILE A 40 2.38 2.44 5.09
CA ILE A 40 2.01 1.41 6.09
C ILE A 40 2.09 1.99 7.51
N MET A 41 3.16 2.69 7.86
CA MET A 41 3.36 3.20 9.22
C MET A 41 2.28 4.20 9.61
N LYS A 42 1.83 5.06 8.68
CA LYS A 42 0.71 5.99 8.90
C LYS A 42 -0.60 5.24 9.14
N ILE A 43 -0.92 4.22 8.34
CA ILE A 43 -2.12 3.40 8.54
C ILE A 43 -2.08 2.69 9.90
N ILE A 44 -0.93 2.12 10.29
CA ILE A 44 -0.78 1.45 11.58
C ILE A 44 -1.00 2.45 12.73
N ASP A 45 -0.46 3.65 12.64
CA ASP A 45 -0.66 4.70 13.64
C ASP A 45 -2.13 5.11 13.73
N GLU A 46 -2.82 5.29 12.60
CA GLU A 46 -4.26 5.59 12.56
C GLU A 46 -5.11 4.48 13.21
N ILE A 47 -4.81 3.21 12.94
CA ILE A 47 -5.52 2.08 13.54
C ILE A 47 -5.30 2.08 15.06
N LYS A 48 -4.06 2.24 15.52
CA LYS A 48 -3.74 2.33 16.95
C LYS A 48 -4.50 3.47 17.63
N GLN A 49 -4.56 4.64 17.00
CA GLN A 49 -5.31 5.77 17.55
C GLN A 49 -6.83 5.54 17.59
N LYS A 50 -7.38 4.81 16.61
CA LYS A 50 -8.81 4.45 16.58
C LYS A 50 -9.18 3.42 17.64
N GLU A 51 -8.34 2.44 17.93
CA GLU A 51 -8.62 1.42 18.97
C GLU A 51 -8.42 1.94 20.40
N LEU A 52 -7.72 3.06 20.57
CA LEU A 52 -7.51 3.71 21.86
C LEU A 52 -8.68 4.61 22.31
N HIS A 53 -9.70 4.82 21.47
CA HIS A 53 -10.87 5.66 21.73
C HIS A 53 -12.16 4.83 21.77
#